data_AF-A0A1C4FGG3-F1
#
_entry.id   AF-A0A1C4FGG3-F1
#
_cell.length_a   1.000
_cell.length_b   1.000
_cell.length_c   1.000
_cell.angle_alpha   90.00
_cell.angle_beta   90.00
_cell.angle_gamma   90.00
#
_symmetry.space_group_name_H-M   'P 1'
#
loop_
_entity.id
_entity.type
_entity.pdbx_description
1 polymer ?
#
loop_
_entity_poly.entity_id
_entity_poly.type
_entity_poly.pdbx_seq_one_letter_code
_entity_poly.pdbx_strand_id
1 'polypeptide(L)' 'MELSKLEMAIVLGAFVQGLGEEAINNNESKLLKQLEDKLDEIVNNSTPNQMKEAGESVVNKFILGLLEENSQEQEKA' A
#
# COMPACT_ATOMS: atom_id res chain seq x y z
N MET A 1 6.93 2.80 11.68
CA MET A 1 6.90 1.35 11.37
C MET A 1 7.42 1.11 9.96
N GLU A 2 8.12 0.00 9.72
CA GLU A 2 8.58 -0.40 8.38
C GLU A 2 7.60 -1.38 7.72
N LEU A 3 7.39 -1.20 6.40
CA LEU A 3 6.58 -2.08 5.57
C LEU A 3 7.47 -3.09 4.84
N SER A 4 7.02 -4.33 4.76
CA SER A 4 7.59 -5.35 3.88
C SER A 4 7.29 -5.03 2.41
N LYS A 5 7.98 -5.73 1.50
CA LYS A 5 7.76 -5.57 0.05
C LYS A 5 6.32 -5.87 -0.37
N LEU A 6 5.69 -6.88 0.23
CA LEU A 6 4.30 -7.25 -0.08
C LEU A 6 3.31 -6.22 0.49
N GLU A 7 3.55 -5.72 1.71
CA GLU A 7 2.72 -4.66 2.30
C GLU A 7 2.83 -3.35 1.50
N MET A 8 4.04 -2.97 1.07
CA MET A 8 4.22 -1.83 0.16
C MET A 8 3.49 -2.04 -1.16
N ALA A 9 3.54 -3.26 -1.71
CA ALA A 9 2.85 -3.55 -2.95
C ALA A 9 1.32 -3.44 -2.80
N ILE A 10 0.76 -3.89 -1.68
CA ILE A 10 -0.67 -3.76 -1.38
C ILE A 10 -1.07 -2.29 -1.28
N VAL A 11 -0.30 -1.46 -0.56
CA VAL A 11 -0.59 -0.02 -0.40
C VAL A 11 -0.52 0.71 -1.73
N LEU A 12 0.55 0.51 -2.49
CA LEU A 12 0.72 1.16 -3.79
C LEU A 12 -0.30 0.66 -4.81
N GLY A 13 -0.69 -0.62 -4.76
CA GLY A 13 -1.77 -1.17 -5.57
C GLY A 13 -3.09 -0.51 -5.28
N ALA A 14 -3.45 -0.35 -4.01
CA ALA A 14 -4.65 0.37 -3.60
C ALA A 14 -4.60 1.86 -4.00
N PHE A 15 -3.44 2.50 -3.88
CA PHE A 15 -3.24 3.89 -4.33
C PHE A 15 -3.48 4.03 -5.84
N VAL A 16 -2.84 3.19 -6.66
CA VAL A 16 -3.00 3.19 -8.12
C VAL A 16 -4.45 2.93 -8.52
N GLN A 17 -5.12 1.94 -7.91
CA GLN A 17 -6.54 1.66 -8.13
C GLN A 17 -7.43 2.86 -7.78
N GLY A 18 -7.10 3.60 -6.70
CA GLY A 18 -7.84 4.78 -6.27
C GLY A 18 -7.70 5.99 -7.21
N LEU A 19 -6.66 6.06 -8.04
CA LEU A 19 -6.50 7.13 -9.04
C LEU A 19 -7.44 6.97 -10.25
N GLY A 20 -7.96 5.76 -10.47
CA GLY A 20 -8.82 5.43 -11.60
C GLY A 20 -8.09 5.27 -12.94
N GLU A 21 -8.74 4.62 -13.90
CA GLU A 21 -8.14 4.26 -15.20
C GLU A 21 -7.70 5.48 -16.02
N GLU A 22 -8.39 6.62 -15.88
CA GLU A 22 -8.05 7.85 -16.61
C GLU A 22 -6.67 8.41 -16.22
N ALA A 23 -6.29 8.29 -14.94
CA ALA A 23 -4.99 8.74 -14.46
C ALA A 23 -3.86 7.79 -14.87
N ILE A 24 -4.16 6.49 -14.99
CA ILE A 24 -3.20 5.46 -15.38
C ILE A 24 -2.97 5.46 -16.90
N ASN A 25 -4.00 5.74 -17.70
CA ASN A 25 -3.90 5.68 -19.16
C ASN A 25 -3.53 7.01 -19.83
N ASN A 26 -3.21 8.05 -19.07
CA ASN A 26 -2.67 9.29 -19.64
C ASN A 26 -1.22 9.06 -20.10
N ASN A 27 -0.86 9.61 -21.27
CA ASN A 27 0.46 9.46 -21.91
C ASN A 27 1.66 9.90 -21.04
N GLU A 28 1.42 10.64 -19.96
CA GLU A 28 2.47 11.10 -19.03
C GLU A 28 2.83 10.07 -17.94
N SER A 29 2.02 9.04 -17.70
CA SER A 29 2.18 8.15 -16.53
C SER A 29 2.94 6.85 -16.82
N LYS A 30 3.93 6.85 -17.73
CA LYS A 30 4.76 5.67 -18.02
C LYS A 30 5.30 4.99 -16.74
N LEU A 31 5.57 5.78 -15.70
CA LEU A 31 5.98 5.31 -14.38
C LEU A 31 4.87 4.59 -13.59
N LEU A 32 3.60 5.02 -13.66
CA LEU A 32 2.48 4.34 -13.01
C LEU A 32 2.24 2.97 -13.62
N LYS A 33 2.36 2.87 -14.96
CA LYS A 33 2.24 1.58 -15.64
C LYS A 33 3.38 0.62 -15.29
N GLN A 34 4.62 1.11 -15.25
CA GLN A 34 5.76 0.32 -14.77
C GLN A 34 5.62 -0.09 -13.31
N LEU A 35 5.02 0.76 -12.48
CA LEU A 35 4.70 0.44 -11.11
C LEU A 35 3.66 -0.69 -11.06
N GLU A 36 2.55 -0.58 -11.79
CA GLU A 36 1.51 -1.62 -11.87
C GLU A 36 2.09 -2.99 -12.25
N ASP A 37 2.89 -3.06 -13.33
CA ASP A 37 3.58 -4.30 -13.75
C ASP A 37 4.45 -4.89 -12.62
N LYS A 38 5.13 -4.02 -11.85
CA LYS A 38 6.00 -4.45 -10.76
C LYS A 38 5.21 -4.93 -9.53
N LEU A 39 4.08 -4.29 -9.25
CA LEU A 39 3.17 -4.67 -8.18
C LEU A 39 2.57 -6.05 -8.47
N ASP A 40 2.15 -6.29 -9.71
CA ASP A 40 1.65 -7.59 -10.17
C ASP A 40 2.70 -8.69 -10.01
N GLU A 41 3.97 -8.43 -10.32
CA GLU A 41 5.05 -9.40 -10.09
C GLU A 41 5.18 -9.78 -8.61
N ILE A 42 5.09 -8.81 -7.69
CA ILE A 42 5.22 -9.04 -6.25
C ILE A 42 4.01 -9.83 -5.72
N VAL A 43 2.81 -9.48 -6.17
CA VAL A 43 1.57 -10.11 -5.76
C VAL A 43 1.48 -11.55 -6.29
N ASN A 44 1.81 -11.77 -7.57
CA ASN A 44 1.75 -13.11 -8.19
C ASN A 44 2.78 -14.10 -7.63
N ASN A 45 3.86 -13.60 -7.02
CA ASN A 45 4.84 -14.42 -6.32
C ASN A 45 4.43 -14.78 -4.88
N SER A 46 3.25 -14.35 -4.44
CA SER A 46 2.73 -14.58 -3.09
C SER A 46 1.58 -15.57 -3.11
N THR A 47 1.50 -16.42 -2.09
CA THR A 47 0.33 -17.29 -1.89
C THR A 47 -0.87 -16.50 -1.37
N PRO A 48 -2.11 -16.98 -1.55
CA PRO A 48 -3.30 -16.32 -0.99
C PRO A 48 -3.22 -16.07 0.52
N ASN A 49 -2.61 -16.99 1.28
CA ASN A 49 -2.41 -16.81 2.72
C ASN A 49 -1.44 -15.66 3.03
N GLN A 50 -0.32 -15.58 2.31
CA GLN A 50 0.64 -14.49 2.47
C GLN A 50 0.04 -13.14 2.10
N MET A 51 -0.79 -13.07 1.06
CA MET A 51 -1.52 -11.84 0.69
C MET A 51 -2.49 -11.42 1.79
N LYS A 52 -3.24 -12.38 2.35
CA LYS A 52 -4.17 -12.12 3.45
C LYS A 52 -3.42 -11.59 4.68
N GLU A 53 -2.37 -12.27 5.10
CA GLU A 53 -1.56 -11.87 6.27
C GLU A 53 -0.93 -10.49 6.07
N ALA A 54 -0.37 -10.21 4.89
CA ALA A 54 0.19 -8.90 4.59
C ALA A 54 -0.88 -7.80 4.52
N GLY A 55 -2.07 -8.10 4.01
CA GLY A 55 -3.21 -7.18 4.01
C GLY A 55 -3.68 -6.82 5.42
N GLU A 56 -3.87 -7.83 6.28
CA GLU A 56 -4.23 -7.62 7.68
C GLU A 56 -3.14 -6.86 8.44
N SER A 57 -1.87 -7.23 8.23
CA SER A 57 -0.72 -6.57 8.83
C SER A 57 -0.63 -5.09 8.43
N VAL A 58 -0.75 -4.77 7.13
CA VAL A 58 -0.64 -3.37 6.70
C VAL A 58 -1.76 -2.51 7.24
N VAL A 59 -3.01 -3.00 7.24
CA VAL A 59 -4.15 -2.27 7.82
C VAL A 59 -3.91 -2.02 9.31
N ASN A 60 -3.46 -3.03 10.05
CA ASN A 60 -3.17 -2.88 11.48
C ASN A 60 -2.05 -1.84 11.74
N LYS A 61 -0.97 -1.87 10.95
CA LYS A 61 0.13 -0.89 11.06
C LYS A 61 -0.34 0.54 10.80
N PHE A 62 -1.21 0.75 9.81
CA PHE A 62 -1.78 2.07 9.52
C PHE A 62 -2.72 2.55 10.64
N ILE A 63 -3.60 1.68 11.15
CA ILE A 63 -4.49 2.00 12.27
C ILE A 63 -3.67 2.38 13.51
N LEU A 64 -2.69 1.55 13.88
CA LEU A 64 -1.80 1.83 15.01
C LEU A 64 -1.03 3.12 14.81
N GLY A 65 -0.47 3.37 13.62
CA GLY A 65 0.19 4.64 13.31
C GLY A 65 -0.70 5.86 13.56
N LEU A 66 -1.95 5.82 13.06
CA LEU A 66 -2.91 6.93 13.24
C LEU A 66 -3.34 7.14 14.70
N LEU A 67 -3.43 6.07 15.50
CA LEU A 67 -3.83 6.13 16.90
C LEU A 67 -2.66 6.51 17.83
N GLU A 68 -1.45 6.03 17.54
CA GLU A 68 -0.23 6.38 18.27
C GLU A 68 0.14 7.86 18.07
N GLU A 69 -0.01 8.40 16.85
CA GLU A 69 0.16 9.83 16.56
C GLU A 69 -0.79 10.70 17.41
N ASN A 70 -2.04 10.27 17.57
CA ASN A 70 -3.05 10.96 18.40
C ASN A 70 -2.70 10.97 19.90
N SER A 71 -2.00 9.94 20.38
CA SER A 71 -1.66 9.80 21.80
C SER A 71 -0.44 10.65 22.19
N GLN A 72 0.53 10.80 21.29
CA GLN A 72 1.72 11.64 21.47
C GLN A 72 1.42 13.15 21.40
N GLU A 73 0.38 13.56 20.68
CA GLU A 73 -0.10 14.95 20.67
C GLU A 73 -0.88 15.33 21.94
N GLN A 74 -1.59 14.39 22.56
CA GLN A 74 -2.32 14.62 23.81
C GLN A 74 -1.42 14.67 25.06
N GLU A 75 -0.28 13.96 25.07
CA GLU A 75 0.70 14.02 26.18
C GLU A 75 1.53 15.31 26.20
N LYS A 76 1.50 16.10 25.11
CA LYS A 76 2.27 17.36 24.97
C LYS A 76 1.42 18.62 25.12
N ALA A 77 0.11 18.49 25.35
CA ALA A 77 -0.84 19.59 25.57
C ALA A 77 -1.16 19.76 27.06
#